data_AF-G9KGU9-F1
#
_entry.id   AF-G9KGU9-F1
#
_cell.length_a   1.000
_cell.length_b   1.000
_cell.length_c   1.000
_cell.angle_alpha   90.00
_cell.angle_beta   90.00
_cell.angle_gamma   90.00
#
_symmetry.space_group_name_H-M   'P 1'
#
loop_
_entity.id
_entity.type
_entity.pdbx_description
1 polymer ?
#
loop_
_entity_poly.entity_id
_entity_poly.type
_entity_poly.pdbx_seq_one_letter_code
_entity_poly.pdbx_strand_id
1 'polypeptide(L)'
;NISYTSTFYGFKEEDYVIVSHNFTQNPDMFKVIDMRNGSSNPLSWNTSKNGDWHLEANTSTLYYLVSGRNDVQQSQPISGTLDPDAKDVVINFQAYCCILQDCFPVHPPSRKPVPRKRPATYNLWSNDSFWQSSRENNYTIPHPGANVVIPEGTWVVADTDIPPMESLIIWGVLELEDK
;
A
#
# COMPACT_ATOMS: atom_id res chain seq x y z
N ASN A 1 -0.24 -2.28 7.47
CA ASN A 1 1.12 -2.85 7.63
C ASN A 1 1.10 -3.83 8.79
N ILE A 2 1.57 -5.06 8.60
CA ILE A 2 1.69 -6.10 9.62
C ILE A 2 3.14 -6.60 9.61
N SER A 3 3.75 -6.72 10.78
CA SER A 3 5.10 -7.28 10.91
C SER A 3 5.24 -8.08 12.19
N TYR A 4 5.89 -9.23 12.11
CA TYR A 4 6.24 -10.05 13.27
C TYR A 4 7.44 -10.94 12.98
N THR A 5 8.10 -11.39 14.05
CA THR A 5 9.09 -12.46 13.99
C THR A 5 8.47 -13.71 14.58
N SER A 6 8.65 -14.85 13.91
CA SER A 6 8.16 -16.14 14.36
C SER A 6 9.25 -17.20 14.24
N THR A 7 9.31 -18.10 15.22
CA THR A 7 10.19 -19.26 15.20
C THR A 7 9.37 -20.54 15.12
N PHE A 8 9.68 -21.38 14.15
CA PHE A 8 9.11 -22.71 13.97
C PHE A 8 10.15 -23.72 14.43
N TYR A 9 9.87 -24.42 15.52
CA TYR A 9 10.84 -25.28 16.19
C TYR A 9 10.82 -26.71 15.63
N GLY A 10 11.99 -27.34 15.55
CA GLY A 10 12.13 -28.79 15.32
C GLY A 10 11.72 -29.28 13.94
N PHE A 11 11.88 -28.47 12.89
CA PHE A 11 11.60 -28.86 11.51
C PHE A 11 12.72 -29.75 10.97
N LYS A 12 12.35 -30.90 10.39
CA LYS A 12 13.22 -31.74 9.56
C LYS A 12 13.20 -31.28 8.10
N GLU A 13 14.06 -31.86 7.27
CA GLU A 13 14.19 -31.43 5.88
C GLU A 13 12.86 -31.49 5.12
N GLU A 14 12.08 -32.55 5.34
CA GLU A 14 10.78 -32.82 4.75
C GLU A 14 9.60 -32.01 5.34
N ASP A 15 9.82 -31.35 6.48
CA ASP A 15 8.77 -30.64 7.18
C ASP A 15 8.53 -29.26 6.55
N TYR A 16 7.25 -28.95 6.34
CA TYR A 16 6.82 -27.64 5.90
C TYR A 16 5.44 -27.28 6.43
N VAL A 17 5.20 -25.98 6.52
CA VAL A 17 3.87 -25.41 6.77
C VAL A 17 3.61 -24.29 5.78
N ILE A 18 2.34 -24.13 5.40
CA ILE A 18 1.87 -22.98 4.64
C ILE A 18 1.05 -22.12 5.59
N VAL A 19 1.48 -20.89 5.80
CA VAL A 19 0.79 -19.93 6.64
C VAL A 19 -0.05 -19.04 5.76
N SER A 20 -1.32 -18.85 6.14
CA SER A 20 -2.27 -18.01 5.40
C SER A 20 -2.66 -16.77 6.19
N HIS A 21 -2.64 -15.61 5.53
CA HIS A 21 -3.18 -14.35 6.04
C HIS A 21 -4.24 -13.83 5.09
N ASN A 22 -5.46 -13.64 5.59
CA ASN A 22 -6.51 -12.95 4.85
C ASN A 22 -6.46 -11.47 5.22
N PHE A 23 -6.12 -10.61 4.25
CA PHE A 23 -5.98 -9.18 4.49
C PHE A 23 -7.27 -8.43 4.16
N THR A 24 -7.65 -7.51 5.06
CA THR A 24 -8.72 -6.53 4.81
C THR A 24 -8.22 -5.28 4.08
N GLN A 25 -6.90 -5.07 4.08
CA GLN A 25 -6.21 -4.02 3.32
C GLN A 25 -5.52 -4.65 2.09
N ASN A 26 -4.99 -3.81 1.19
CA ASN A 26 -4.29 -4.27 -0.01
C ASN A 26 -2.77 -4.02 0.11
N PRO A 27 -2.02 -4.84 0.87
CA PRO A 27 -0.57 -4.82 0.80
C PRO A 27 -0.10 -5.31 -0.58
N ASP A 28 0.92 -4.68 -1.12
CA ASP A 28 1.55 -5.00 -2.41
C ASP A 28 3.00 -5.51 -2.24
N MET A 29 3.59 -5.31 -1.06
CA MET A 29 4.96 -5.73 -0.73
C MET A 29 4.97 -6.71 0.43
N PHE A 30 5.65 -7.84 0.21
CA PHE A 30 5.79 -8.93 1.18
C PHE A 30 7.25 -9.32 1.36
N LYS A 31 7.66 -9.43 2.63
CA LYS A 31 8.96 -9.95 3.04
C LYS A 31 8.73 -11.09 4.01
N VAL A 32 9.11 -12.31 3.63
CA VAL A 32 8.95 -13.51 4.49
C VAL A 32 10.27 -13.82 5.18
N ILE A 33 11.29 -14.14 4.40
CA ILE A 33 12.69 -14.24 4.86
C ILE A 33 13.58 -13.16 4.22
N ASP A 34 13.27 -12.82 2.97
CA ASP A 34 13.88 -11.76 2.18
C ASP A 34 12.81 -11.10 1.30
N MET A 35 13.22 -10.11 0.50
CA MET A 35 12.36 -9.54 -0.53
C MET A 35 12.55 -10.35 -1.82
N ARG A 36 11.48 -11.01 -2.26
CA ARG A 36 11.44 -11.79 -3.50
C ARG A 36 10.08 -11.61 -4.18
N ASN A 37 10.04 -11.89 -5.47
CA ASN A 37 8.79 -11.90 -6.22
C ASN A 37 7.91 -13.09 -5.79
N GLY A 38 6.60 -12.89 -5.82
CA GLY A 38 5.63 -13.92 -5.49
C GLY A 38 5.50 -14.96 -6.59
N SER A 39 5.16 -16.18 -6.18
CA SER A 39 4.78 -17.26 -7.08
C SER A 39 3.45 -16.94 -7.75
N SER A 40 3.38 -17.15 -9.07
CA SER A 40 2.11 -17.06 -9.82
C SER A 40 1.19 -18.26 -9.57
N ASN A 41 1.75 -19.39 -9.14
CA ASN A 41 1.01 -20.61 -8.84
C ASN A 41 0.88 -20.82 -7.32
N PRO A 42 -0.16 -21.55 -6.86
CA PRO A 42 -0.26 -21.97 -5.46
C PRO A 42 1.00 -22.68 -4.99
N LEU A 43 1.35 -22.45 -3.72
CA LEU A 43 2.55 -23.03 -3.13
C LEU A 43 2.40 -24.54 -2.96
N SER A 44 3.48 -25.28 -3.21
CA SER A 44 3.51 -26.73 -3.01
C SER A 44 4.89 -27.18 -2.57
N TRP A 45 4.96 -28.27 -1.81
CA TRP A 45 6.22 -28.87 -1.39
C TRP A 45 7.19 -29.17 -2.55
N ASN A 46 6.66 -29.61 -3.69
CA ASN A 46 7.48 -30.06 -4.82
C ASN A 46 8.11 -28.90 -5.60
N THR A 47 7.48 -27.72 -5.59
CA THR A 47 7.85 -26.60 -6.46
C THR A 47 8.27 -25.35 -5.70
N SER A 48 7.92 -25.24 -4.44
CA SER A 48 8.19 -24.07 -3.61
C SER A 48 9.36 -24.30 -2.65
N LYS A 49 10.05 -23.21 -2.33
CA LYS A 49 11.18 -23.15 -1.40
C LYS A 49 10.80 -22.43 -0.11
N ASN A 50 11.64 -22.58 0.90
CA ASN A 50 11.47 -21.83 2.15
C ASN A 50 11.42 -20.31 1.85
N GLY A 51 10.38 -19.64 2.38
CA GLY A 51 10.15 -18.22 2.20
C GLY A 51 9.40 -17.83 0.92
N ASP A 52 9.05 -18.78 0.04
CA ASP A 52 8.20 -18.48 -1.12
C ASP A 52 6.80 -18.11 -0.68
N TRP A 53 6.18 -17.20 -1.43
CA TRP A 53 4.85 -16.69 -1.14
C TRP A 53 3.98 -16.60 -2.39
N HIS A 54 2.66 -16.68 -2.20
CA HIS A 54 1.65 -16.57 -3.25
C HIS A 54 0.49 -15.72 -2.74
N LEU A 55 0.06 -14.73 -3.53
CA LEU A 55 -1.10 -13.91 -3.21
C LEU A 55 -2.27 -14.32 -4.10
N GLU A 56 -3.34 -14.81 -3.49
CA GLU A 56 -4.59 -15.13 -4.19
C GLU A 56 -5.36 -13.83 -4.47
N ALA A 57 -5.34 -13.39 -5.73
CA ALA A 57 -5.90 -12.11 -6.14
C ALA A 57 -7.41 -11.98 -5.86
N ASN A 58 -8.15 -13.09 -5.88
CA ASN A 58 -9.60 -13.07 -5.68
C ASN A 58 -10.03 -12.83 -4.22
N THR A 59 -9.16 -13.17 -3.26
CA THR A 59 -9.51 -13.20 -1.83
C THR A 59 -8.62 -12.33 -0.96
N SER A 60 -7.63 -11.64 -1.56
CA SER A 60 -6.58 -10.91 -0.82
C SER A 60 -5.90 -11.78 0.25
N THR A 61 -5.84 -13.09 0.02
CA THR A 61 -5.22 -14.05 0.93
C THR A 61 -3.80 -14.34 0.50
N LEU A 62 -2.83 -14.00 1.35
CA LEU A 62 -1.44 -14.36 1.17
C LEU A 62 -1.16 -15.71 1.81
N TYR A 63 -0.46 -16.54 1.07
CA TYR A 63 0.13 -17.78 1.54
C TYR A 63 1.64 -17.64 1.50
N TYR A 64 2.35 -18.07 2.54
CA TYR A 64 3.80 -18.22 2.49
C TYR A 64 4.22 -19.57 3.08
N LEU A 65 5.30 -20.13 2.54
CA LEU A 65 5.81 -21.44 2.91
C LEU A 65 7.01 -21.29 3.85
N VAL A 66 6.98 -22.05 4.93
CA VAL A 66 8.09 -22.24 5.85
C VAL A 66 8.50 -23.71 5.79
N SER A 67 9.77 -24.00 5.56
CA SER A 67 10.25 -25.38 5.52
C SER A 67 11.62 -25.56 6.13
N GLY A 68 11.89 -26.80 6.54
CA GLY A 68 13.20 -27.26 6.98
C GLY A 68 14.16 -27.55 5.82
N ARG A 69 13.80 -27.23 4.57
CA ARG A 69 14.67 -27.47 3.42
C ARG A 69 15.90 -26.56 3.44
N ASN A 70 17.06 -27.07 2.99
CA ASN A 70 18.34 -26.35 3.01
C ASN A 70 18.53 -25.55 1.72
N ASP A 71 17.71 -24.52 1.51
CA ASP A 71 17.66 -23.81 0.23
C ASP A 71 18.59 -22.59 0.20
N VAL A 72 18.93 -22.06 1.38
CA VAL A 72 19.75 -20.87 1.59
C VAL A 72 20.63 -21.10 2.81
N GLN A 73 21.90 -20.71 2.73
CA GLN A 73 22.83 -20.66 3.86
C GLN A 73 22.31 -19.66 4.92
N GLN A 74 21.31 -20.04 5.71
CA GLN A 74 21.00 -19.33 6.94
C GLN A 74 22.17 -19.56 7.89
N SER A 75 22.80 -18.46 8.27
CA SER A 75 23.85 -18.38 9.27
C SER A 75 23.42 -19.12 10.54
N GLN A 76 24.02 -20.29 10.73
CA GLN A 76 24.01 -21.16 11.90
C GLN A 76 22.62 -21.66 12.36
N PRO A 77 22.41 -22.98 12.47
CA PRO A 77 21.31 -23.49 13.27
C PRO A 77 21.55 -23.04 14.71
N ILE A 78 20.68 -22.19 15.25
CA ILE A 78 20.56 -22.04 16.71
C ILE A 78 19.83 -23.29 17.18
N SER A 79 20.46 -24.46 17.07
CA SER A 79 19.86 -25.70 17.53
C SER A 79 20.14 -25.83 19.03
N GLY A 80 19.11 -25.62 19.83
CA GLY A 80 19.01 -26.14 21.20
C GLY A 80 18.40 -27.56 21.23
N THR A 81 18.30 -28.25 20.08
CA THR A 81 17.59 -29.53 19.96
C THR A 81 18.54 -30.71 20.08
N LEU A 82 18.07 -31.79 20.73
CA LEU A 82 18.83 -33.04 20.89
C LEU A 82 18.85 -33.90 19.61
N ASP A 83 17.99 -33.59 18.64
CA ASP A 83 17.94 -34.23 17.32
C ASP A 83 18.79 -33.40 16.32
N PRO A 84 19.88 -33.97 15.77
CA PRO A 84 20.78 -33.25 14.86
C PRO A 84 20.17 -32.95 13.48
N ASP A 85 19.11 -33.66 13.10
CA ASP A 85 18.44 -33.47 11.81
C ASP A 85 17.28 -32.46 11.90
N ALA A 86 16.94 -32.04 13.13
CA ALA A 86 15.93 -31.03 13.38
C ALA A 86 16.54 -29.65 13.54
N LYS A 87 15.87 -28.63 12.99
CA LYS A 87 16.31 -27.23 13.10
C LYS A 87 15.14 -26.29 13.36
N ASP A 88 15.47 -25.13 13.90
CA ASP A 88 14.52 -24.05 14.11
C ASP A 88 14.56 -23.09 12.92
N VAL A 89 13.39 -22.74 12.38
CA VAL A 89 13.26 -21.84 11.22
C VAL A 89 12.69 -20.51 11.70
N VAL A 90 13.46 -19.44 11.53
CA VAL A 90 13.05 -18.08 11.90
C VAL A 90 12.56 -17.33 10.68
N ILE A 91 11.37 -16.74 10.79
CA ILE A 91 10.71 -15.93 9.76
C ILE A 91 10.57 -14.50 10.28
N ASN A 92 10.93 -13.53 9.45
CA ASN A 92 10.80 -12.10 9.75
C ASN A 92 9.78 -11.51 8.78
N PHE A 93 8.51 -11.75 9.08
CA PHE A 93 7.41 -11.41 8.21
C PHE A 93 7.10 -9.91 8.24
N GLN A 94 6.92 -9.31 7.06
CA GLN A 94 6.44 -7.95 6.87
C GLN A 94 5.51 -7.90 5.65
N ALA A 95 4.34 -7.30 5.82
CA ALA A 95 3.37 -7.01 4.76
C ALA A 95 3.00 -5.53 4.82
N TYR A 96 3.38 -4.77 3.81
CA TYR A 96 3.19 -3.33 3.76
C TYR A 96 2.76 -2.86 2.37
N CYS A 97 2.27 -1.63 2.33
CA CYS A 97 1.91 -0.93 1.11
C CYS A 97 3.13 -0.12 0.64
N CYS A 98 3.51 -0.22 -0.63
CA CYS A 98 4.55 0.61 -1.20
C CYS A 98 4.09 2.08 -1.16
N ILE A 99 4.90 2.93 -0.55
CA ILE A 99 4.61 4.37 -0.41
C ILE A 99 4.81 5.10 -1.76
N LEU A 100 5.48 4.46 -2.73
CA LEU A 100 5.68 4.98 -4.08
C LEU A 100 5.08 4.05 -5.15
N GLN A 101 4.08 4.61 -5.85
CA GLN A 101 3.32 4.10 -7.01
C GLN A 101 2.41 2.87 -6.79
N ASP A 102 1.11 3.10 -7.02
CA ASP A 102 0.00 2.13 -7.19
C ASP A 102 -0.60 1.41 -5.97
N CYS A 103 -0.36 1.86 -4.74
CA CYS A 103 -0.86 1.15 -3.55
C CYS A 103 -2.22 1.62 -2.96
N PHE A 104 -3.10 2.20 -3.76
CA PHE A 104 -4.53 2.20 -3.48
C PHE A 104 -5.27 1.78 -4.75
N PRO A 105 -6.24 0.85 -4.71
CA PRO A 105 -7.23 0.80 -5.76
C PRO A 105 -7.99 2.13 -5.66
N VAL A 106 -7.54 3.10 -6.44
CA VAL A 106 -8.39 4.22 -6.82
C VAL A 106 -9.63 3.55 -7.37
N HIS A 107 -10.78 3.99 -6.87
CA HIS A 107 -12.10 3.72 -7.42
C HIS A 107 -12.06 3.43 -8.94
N PRO A 108 -12.93 2.53 -9.44
CA PRO A 108 -12.89 1.99 -10.81
C PRO A 108 -12.49 3.04 -11.85
N PRO A 109 -11.74 2.66 -12.91
CA PRO A 109 -11.04 3.58 -13.81
C PRO A 109 -12.04 4.41 -14.62
N SER A 110 -12.57 5.46 -14.01
CA SER A 110 -13.42 6.47 -14.62
C SER A 110 -12.85 7.87 -14.42
N ARG A 111 -11.98 8.06 -13.42
CA ARG A 111 -11.25 9.31 -13.27
C ARG A 111 -10.13 9.39 -14.28
N LYS A 112 -10.27 10.34 -15.20
CA LYS A 112 -9.20 10.81 -16.08
C LYS A 112 -7.93 11.02 -15.23
N PRO A 113 -6.74 10.60 -15.71
CA PRO A 113 -5.51 10.80 -14.97
C PRO A 113 -5.38 12.27 -14.56
N VAL A 114 -5.08 12.52 -13.29
CA VAL A 114 -4.87 13.87 -12.77
C VAL A 114 -3.74 14.50 -13.59
N PRO A 115 -3.93 15.67 -14.22
CA PRO A 115 -2.91 16.26 -15.07
C PRO A 115 -1.66 16.57 -14.24
N ARG A 116 -0.48 16.20 -14.75
CA ARG A 116 0.81 16.43 -14.04
C ARG A 116 1.42 17.80 -14.31
N LYS A 117 0.81 18.60 -15.18
CA LYS A 117 1.28 19.92 -15.59
C LYS A 117 0.12 20.89 -15.51
N ARG A 118 0.39 22.12 -15.05
CA ARG A 118 -0.56 23.22 -15.04
C ARG A 118 -1.17 23.39 -16.45
N PRO A 119 -2.50 23.31 -16.61
CA PRO A 119 -3.15 23.54 -17.89
C PRO A 119 -3.04 25.02 -18.29
N ALA A 120 -3.21 25.33 -19.59
CA ALA A 120 -3.24 26.72 -20.05
C ALA A 120 -4.42 27.52 -19.49
N THR A 121 -5.51 26.83 -19.15
CA THR A 121 -6.71 27.39 -18.50
C THR A 121 -6.84 26.82 -17.10
N TYR A 122 -6.77 27.69 -16.10
CA TYR A 122 -6.88 27.35 -14.68
C TYR A 122 -7.65 28.46 -13.94
N ASN A 123 -8.06 28.19 -12.69
CA ASN A 123 -8.68 29.15 -11.80
C ASN A 123 -7.70 29.60 -10.73
N LEU A 124 -7.81 30.86 -10.31
CA LEU A 124 -7.09 31.38 -9.16
C LEU A 124 -7.96 31.21 -7.91
N TRP A 125 -7.34 30.96 -6.76
CA TRP A 125 -8.03 30.90 -5.48
C TRP A 125 -8.69 32.25 -5.15
N SER A 126 -8.06 33.36 -5.53
CA SER A 126 -8.62 34.71 -5.40
C SER A 126 -9.80 35.03 -6.33
N ASN A 127 -10.16 34.14 -7.26
CA ASN A 127 -11.22 34.41 -8.21
C ASN A 127 -12.61 34.15 -7.61
N ASP A 128 -13.21 35.20 -7.06
CA ASP A 128 -14.55 35.14 -6.47
C ASP A 128 -15.63 34.63 -7.43
N SER A 129 -15.55 35.00 -8.72
CA SER A 129 -16.53 34.58 -9.72
C SER A 129 -16.51 33.07 -9.93
N PHE A 130 -15.35 32.43 -9.82
CA PHE A 130 -15.24 30.98 -9.86
C PHE A 130 -16.00 30.34 -8.69
N TRP A 131 -15.75 30.80 -7.46
CA TRP A 131 -16.42 30.25 -6.26
C TRP A 131 -17.92 30.52 -6.25
N GLN A 132 -18.33 31.72 -6.65
CA GLN A 132 -19.75 32.11 -6.77
C GLN A 132 -20.49 31.35 -7.87
N SER A 133 -19.77 30.72 -8.81
CA SER A 133 -20.35 29.84 -9.82
C SER A 133 -20.40 28.36 -9.39
N SER A 134 -19.72 28.00 -8.30
CA SER A 134 -19.65 26.61 -7.84
C SER A 134 -20.84 26.24 -6.97
N ARG A 135 -21.64 25.30 -7.47
CA ARG A 135 -22.79 24.74 -6.75
C ARG A 135 -22.35 23.94 -5.52
N GLU A 136 -21.21 23.27 -5.59
CA GLU A 136 -20.62 22.48 -4.51
C GLU A 136 -20.23 23.34 -3.31
N ASN A 137 -19.91 24.61 -3.56
CA ASN A 137 -19.57 25.61 -2.55
C ASN A 137 -20.74 26.54 -2.21
N ASN A 138 -21.97 26.13 -2.50
CA ASN A 138 -23.19 26.91 -2.27
C ASN A 138 -23.14 28.34 -2.88
N TYR A 139 -22.42 28.53 -3.98
CA TYR A 139 -22.22 29.84 -4.62
C TYR A 139 -21.57 30.89 -3.69
N THR A 140 -20.80 30.43 -2.70
CA THR A 140 -20.10 31.29 -1.74
C THR A 140 -18.60 31.25 -1.93
N ILE A 141 -17.94 32.37 -1.64
CA ILE A 141 -16.48 32.45 -1.58
C ILE A 141 -15.95 31.74 -0.32
N PRO A 142 -14.77 31.09 -0.37
CA PRO A 142 -14.12 30.54 0.81
C PRO A 142 -13.95 31.58 1.92
N HIS A 143 -14.43 31.27 3.12
CA HIS A 143 -14.32 32.13 4.29
C HIS A 143 -13.96 31.31 5.54
N PRO A 144 -13.57 31.96 6.65
CA PRO A 144 -13.26 31.25 7.87
C PRO A 144 -14.42 30.34 8.33
N GLY A 145 -14.12 29.08 8.63
CA GLY A 145 -15.12 28.06 8.99
C GLY A 145 -15.97 27.52 7.84
N ALA A 146 -15.66 27.85 6.58
CA ALA A 146 -16.37 27.30 5.44
C ALA A 146 -16.03 25.81 5.20
N ASN A 147 -16.94 25.12 4.50
CA ASN A 147 -16.70 23.80 3.91
C ASN A 147 -16.47 23.99 2.41
N VAL A 148 -15.24 23.76 1.94
CA VAL A 148 -14.82 24.08 0.57
C VAL A 148 -14.57 22.81 -0.23
N VAL A 149 -15.07 22.78 -1.46
CA VAL A 149 -14.90 21.66 -2.40
C VAL A 149 -14.23 22.17 -3.69
N ILE A 150 -13.13 21.54 -4.11
CA ILE A 150 -12.55 21.73 -5.44
C ILE A 150 -13.07 20.60 -6.35
N PRO A 151 -13.97 20.88 -7.32
CA PRO A 151 -14.59 19.84 -8.14
C PRO A 151 -13.60 19.13 -9.07
N GLU A 152 -13.99 17.93 -9.51
CA GLU A 152 -13.24 17.20 -10.54
C GLU A 152 -13.04 18.04 -11.81
N GLY A 153 -11.90 17.86 -12.48
CA GLY A 153 -11.57 18.59 -13.71
C GLY A 153 -11.22 20.07 -13.50
N THR A 154 -11.20 20.55 -12.26
CA THR A 154 -10.82 21.93 -11.92
C THR A 154 -9.36 21.98 -11.47
N TRP A 155 -8.64 23.01 -11.92
CA TRP A 155 -7.29 23.34 -11.44
C TRP A 155 -7.34 24.70 -10.75
N VAL A 156 -7.06 24.74 -9.45
CA VAL A 156 -7.06 25.97 -8.65
C VAL A 156 -5.64 26.25 -8.17
N VAL A 157 -5.13 27.45 -8.44
CA VAL A 157 -3.83 27.93 -7.96
C VAL A 157 -4.05 28.83 -6.76
N ALA A 158 -3.43 28.51 -5.63
CA ALA A 158 -3.44 29.32 -4.41
C ALA A 158 -2.47 30.49 -4.55
N ASP A 159 -2.98 31.59 -5.11
CA ASP A 159 -2.26 32.85 -5.33
C ASP A 159 -2.34 33.82 -4.15
N THR A 160 -3.27 33.56 -3.22
CA THR A 160 -3.46 34.31 -1.99
C THR A 160 -3.54 33.38 -0.78
N ASP A 161 -3.48 33.95 0.41
CA ASP A 161 -3.54 33.19 1.65
C ASP A 161 -4.92 32.55 1.79
N ILE A 162 -4.92 31.24 2.02
CA ILE A 162 -6.13 30.43 2.15
C ILE A 162 -6.72 30.65 3.56
N PRO A 163 -8.01 31.03 3.69
CA PRO A 163 -8.62 31.24 5.00
C PRO A 163 -8.73 29.93 5.79
N PRO A 164 -8.74 29.98 7.14
CA PRO A 164 -8.89 28.78 7.97
C PRO A 164 -10.32 28.22 7.85
N MET A 165 -10.47 27.05 7.25
CA MET A 165 -11.77 26.41 6.97
C MET A 165 -12.08 25.25 7.91
N GLU A 166 -13.36 24.87 7.97
CA GLU A 166 -13.81 23.67 8.70
C GLU A 166 -13.41 22.40 7.94
N SER A 167 -13.60 22.39 6.62
CA SER A 167 -13.15 21.29 5.77
C SER A 167 -12.77 21.75 4.36
N LEU A 168 -11.81 21.03 3.76
CA LEU A 168 -11.38 21.18 2.37
C LEU A 168 -11.37 19.81 1.69
N ILE A 169 -12.22 19.63 0.69
CA ILE A 169 -12.33 18.40 -0.11
C ILE A 169 -11.82 18.68 -1.52
N ILE A 170 -10.81 17.94 -1.96
CA ILE A 170 -10.16 18.16 -3.27
C ILE A 170 -10.43 16.96 -4.17
N TRP A 171 -11.26 17.18 -5.19
CA TRP A 171 -11.51 16.23 -6.27
C TRP A 171 -10.81 16.60 -7.59
N GLY A 172 -10.41 17.87 -7.72
CA GLY A 172 -9.55 18.38 -8.80
C GLY A 172 -8.08 18.50 -8.38
N VAL A 173 -7.46 19.64 -8.69
CA VAL A 173 -6.07 19.97 -8.30
C VAL A 173 -6.04 21.30 -7.55
N LEU A 174 -5.37 21.30 -6.40
CA LEU A 174 -4.92 22.52 -5.70
C LEU A 174 -3.41 22.63 -5.89
N GLU A 175 -2.97 23.68 -6.57
CA GLU A 175 -1.56 24.04 -6.73
C GLU A 175 -1.23 25.17 -5.75
N LEU A 176 -0.15 25.01 -4.97
CA LEU A 176 0.36 26.07 -4.11
C LEU A 176 1.43 26.84 -4.89
N GLU A 177 1.23 28.14 -5.09
CA GLU A 177 2.24 28.96 -5.76
C GLU A 177 3.32 29.35 -4.73
N ASP A 178 4.58 29.04 -5.04
CA ASP A 178 5.72 29.52 -4.24
C ASP A 178 5.79 31.04 -4.39
N LYS A 179 5.69 31.76 -3.27
CA LYS A 179 5.97 33.19 -3.18
C LYS A 179 7.45 33.44 -2.98
#